data_AF-A0A3N5PA74-F1
#
_entry.id   AF-A0A3N5PA74-F1
#
_cell.length_a   1.000
_cell.length_b   1.000
_cell.length_c   1.000
_cell.angle_alpha   90.00
_cell.angle_beta   90.00
_cell.angle_gamma   90.00
#
_symmetry.space_group_name_H-M   'P 1'
#
loop_
_entity.id
_entity.type
_entity.pdbx_description
1 polymer ?
#
loop_
_entity_poly.entity_id
_entity_poly.type
_entity_poly.pdbx_seq_one_letter_code
_entity_poly.pdbx_strand_id
1 'polypeptide(L)'
;MSSGKVHDIADTSAAHEAASTGEPDASVRIAEHLARVRYEDLPPGAIAAAKAGILDTLGCVYAGTACEDVATIRALARQWGGRATSTVIGAGGIKLPAASAVLANGAAVHQFDFDDTHDRAVMHPTSASLVPALAVAEEVGGVSGADLIAAVVLANDLSSRIGLATRGRMWDHP
;
A
#
# COMPACT_ATOMS: atom_id res chain seq x y z
N MET A 1 -9.76 -48.01 7.24
CA MET A 1 -8.77 -47.49 6.27
C MET A 1 -9.52 -47.04 5.03
N SER A 2 -9.83 -45.75 4.91
CA SER A 2 -10.40 -45.17 3.69
C SER A 2 -9.43 -44.09 3.21
N SER A 3 -8.80 -44.35 2.08
CA SER A 3 -7.80 -43.51 1.44
C SER A 3 -8.49 -42.26 0.87
N GLY A 4 -8.27 -41.11 1.50
CA GLY A 4 -8.68 -39.81 0.95
C GLY A 4 -7.95 -39.53 -0.36
N LYS A 5 -8.69 -39.21 -1.42
CA LYS A 5 -8.13 -38.76 -2.69
C LYS A 5 -7.52 -37.38 -2.49
N VAL A 6 -6.23 -37.27 -2.76
CA VAL A 6 -5.54 -35.99 -2.93
C VAL A 6 -6.05 -35.38 -4.23
N HIS A 7 -6.63 -34.18 -4.17
CA HIS A 7 -7.00 -33.42 -5.37
C HIS A 7 -5.71 -32.91 -6.04
N ASP A 8 -5.54 -33.28 -7.31
CA ASP A 8 -4.39 -32.96 -8.15
C ASP A 8 -4.39 -31.46 -8.52
N ILE A 9 -3.26 -30.80 -8.31
CA ILE A 9 -3.06 -29.35 -8.52
C ILE A 9 -2.90 -29.02 -10.03
N ALA A 10 -2.72 -30.05 -10.87
CA ALA A 10 -2.46 -29.91 -12.31
C ALA A 10 -3.65 -29.34 -13.13
N ASP A 11 -4.87 -29.35 -12.62
CA ASP A 11 -6.09 -29.05 -13.40
C ASP A 11 -6.37 -27.53 -13.55
N THR A 12 -5.59 -26.67 -12.89
CA THR A 12 -5.73 -25.20 -13.00
C THR A 12 -5.00 -24.60 -14.20
N SER A 13 -3.98 -25.31 -14.74
CA SER A 13 -3.20 -24.84 -15.91
C SER A 13 -4.03 -24.86 -17.19
N ALA A 14 -4.85 -25.89 -17.39
CA ALA A 14 -5.65 -26.08 -18.61
C ALA A 14 -6.81 -25.08 -18.72
N ALA A 15 -7.30 -24.57 -17.59
CA ALA A 15 -8.35 -23.56 -17.57
C ALA A 15 -7.83 -22.16 -17.99
N HIS A 16 -6.53 -21.89 -17.90
CA HIS A 16 -5.95 -20.60 -18.28
C HIS A 16 -5.71 -20.47 -19.78
N GLU A 17 -5.38 -21.58 -20.47
CA GLU A 17 -5.17 -21.58 -21.93
C GLU A 17 -6.47 -21.45 -22.74
N ALA A 18 -7.61 -21.88 -22.20
CA ALA A 18 -8.88 -21.94 -22.94
C ALA A 18 -9.63 -20.58 -23.06
N ALA A 19 -9.14 -19.50 -22.44
CA ALA A 19 -9.85 -18.22 -22.32
C ALA A 19 -9.10 -17.00 -22.87
N SER A 20 -8.06 -17.18 -23.69
CA SER A 20 -7.37 -16.05 -24.33
C SER A 20 -8.18 -15.50 -25.52
N THR A 21 -8.96 -14.45 -25.28
CA THR A 21 -9.70 -13.69 -26.32
C THR A 21 -8.80 -12.85 -27.23
N GLY A 22 -7.47 -12.97 -27.13
CA GLY A 22 -6.51 -12.09 -27.80
C GLY A 22 -6.39 -10.72 -27.15
N GLU A 23 -7.24 -10.40 -26.15
CA GLU A 23 -7.09 -9.21 -25.32
C GLU A 23 -6.08 -9.45 -24.19
N PRO A 24 -5.21 -8.47 -23.89
CA PRO A 24 -4.26 -8.59 -22.79
C PRO A 24 -4.97 -8.69 -21.44
N ASP A 25 -4.44 -9.56 -20.58
CA ASP A 25 -4.92 -9.77 -19.21
C ASP A 25 -5.05 -8.44 -18.44
N ALA A 26 -6.03 -8.36 -17.54
CA ALA A 26 -6.29 -7.14 -16.78
C ALA A 26 -5.07 -6.69 -15.96
N SER A 27 -4.27 -7.63 -15.43
CA SER A 27 -3.03 -7.33 -14.72
C SER A 27 -1.99 -6.65 -15.62
N VAL A 28 -1.88 -7.07 -16.88
CA VAL A 28 -0.99 -6.45 -17.87
C VAL A 28 -1.44 -5.01 -18.15
N ARG A 29 -2.74 -4.80 -18.41
CA ARG A 29 -3.30 -3.47 -18.68
C ARG A 29 -3.10 -2.50 -17.51
N ILE A 30 -3.26 -2.99 -16.28
CA ILE A 30 -3.03 -2.20 -15.06
C ILE A 30 -1.54 -1.88 -14.91
N ALA A 31 -0.66 -2.87 -15.04
CA ALA A 31 0.78 -2.65 -14.92
C ALA A 31 1.30 -1.64 -15.96
N GLU A 32 0.87 -1.75 -17.21
CA GLU A 32 1.22 -0.80 -18.27
C GLU A 32 0.70 0.61 -17.99
N HIS A 33 -0.50 0.74 -17.44
CA HIS A 33 -1.05 2.04 -17.04
C HIS A 33 -0.20 2.68 -15.93
N LEU A 34 0.07 1.94 -14.86
CA LEU A 34 0.85 2.42 -13.72
C LEU A 34 2.29 2.79 -14.11
N ALA A 35 2.92 2.02 -15.01
CA ALA A 35 4.28 2.29 -15.46
C ALA A 35 4.40 3.55 -16.34
N ARG A 36 3.32 3.91 -17.05
CA ARG A 36 3.31 5.01 -18.03
C ARG A 36 2.92 6.35 -17.43
N VAL A 37 1.93 6.40 -16.53
CA VAL A 37 1.39 7.66 -16.02
C VAL A 37 2.48 8.47 -15.31
N ARG A 38 2.50 9.78 -15.57
CA ARG A 38 3.37 10.76 -14.94
C ARG A 38 2.56 11.80 -14.18
N TYR A 39 3.24 12.60 -13.36
CA TYR A 39 2.60 13.64 -12.55
C TYR A 39 1.78 14.62 -13.39
N GLU A 40 2.25 14.94 -14.60
CA GLU A 40 1.61 15.89 -15.52
C GLU A 40 0.30 15.36 -16.11
N ASP A 41 0.11 14.03 -16.13
CA ASP A 41 -1.11 13.39 -16.60
C ASP A 41 -2.21 13.37 -15.53
N LEU A 42 -1.88 13.71 -14.27
CA LEU A 42 -2.80 13.58 -13.16
C LEU A 42 -3.84 14.70 -13.14
N PRO A 43 -5.13 14.38 -12.90
CA PRO A 43 -6.13 15.40 -12.68
C PRO A 43 -5.75 16.32 -11.51
N PRO A 44 -5.95 17.65 -11.62
CA PRO A 44 -5.60 18.58 -10.54
C PRO A 44 -6.26 18.24 -9.19
N GLY A 45 -7.50 17.72 -9.23
CA GLY A 45 -8.21 17.27 -8.03
C GLY A 45 -7.55 16.06 -7.36
N ALA A 46 -6.99 15.13 -8.12
CA ALA A 46 -6.27 13.97 -7.59
C ALA A 46 -4.97 14.40 -6.91
N ILE A 47 -4.24 15.34 -7.52
CA ILE A 47 -3.03 15.94 -6.92
C ILE A 47 -3.39 16.63 -5.59
N ALA A 48 -4.46 17.43 -5.57
CA ALA A 48 -4.89 18.14 -4.38
C ALA A 48 -5.31 17.17 -3.25
N ALA A 49 -6.08 16.13 -3.58
CA ALA A 49 -6.50 15.10 -2.64
C ALA A 49 -5.29 14.33 -2.07
N ALA A 50 -4.34 13.92 -2.92
CA ALA A 50 -3.13 13.24 -2.46
C ALA A 50 -2.28 14.12 -1.54
N LYS A 51 -2.12 15.41 -1.84
CA LYS A 51 -1.40 16.34 -0.94
C LYS A 51 -2.08 16.46 0.43
N ALA A 52 -3.41 16.53 0.46
CA ALA A 52 -4.18 16.57 1.69
C ALA A 52 -4.02 15.25 2.49
N GLY A 53 -4.20 14.11 1.83
CA GLY A 53 -4.01 12.78 2.45
C GLY A 53 -2.59 12.55 2.96
N ILE A 54 -1.57 13.04 2.23
CA ILE A 54 -0.17 12.99 2.67
C ILE A 54 0.02 13.76 3.97
N LEU A 55 -0.52 14.98 4.05
CA LEU A 55 -0.42 15.80 5.25
C LEU A 55 -1.14 15.14 6.44
N ASP A 56 -2.36 14.64 6.21
CA ASP A 56 -3.15 13.92 7.20
C ASP A 56 -2.43 12.67 7.72
N THR A 57 -1.96 11.81 6.80
CA THR A 57 -1.23 10.58 7.12
C THR A 57 0.02 10.86 7.95
N LEU A 58 0.79 11.91 7.63
CA LEU A 58 1.96 12.30 8.42
C LEU A 58 1.57 12.74 9.85
N GLY A 59 0.43 13.42 9.99
CA GLY A 59 -0.16 13.76 11.30
C GLY A 59 -0.53 12.51 12.11
N CYS A 60 -1.20 11.55 11.47
CA CYS A 60 -1.60 10.28 12.09
C CYS A 60 -0.38 9.45 12.51
N VAL A 61 0.63 9.31 11.64
CA VAL A 61 1.91 8.66 11.98
C VAL A 61 2.51 9.32 13.22
N TYR A 62 2.64 10.66 13.21
CA TYR A 62 3.25 11.39 14.31
C TYR A 62 2.51 11.15 15.63
N ALA A 63 1.16 11.20 15.61
CA ALA A 63 0.33 10.91 16.77
C ALA A 63 0.57 9.50 17.31
N GLY A 64 0.68 8.48 16.45
CA GLY A 64 0.92 7.10 16.85
C GLY A 64 2.31 6.81 17.40
N THR A 65 3.32 7.64 17.12
CA THR A 65 4.72 7.34 17.49
C THR A 65 4.99 7.19 18.98
N ALA A 66 4.14 7.82 19.82
CA ALA A 66 4.25 7.80 21.28
C ALA A 66 3.57 6.58 21.93
N CYS A 67 2.86 5.74 21.16
CA CYS A 67 2.14 4.59 21.68
C CYS A 67 3.08 3.40 22.00
N GLU A 68 2.80 2.71 23.11
CA GLU A 68 3.60 1.56 23.56
C GLU A 68 3.53 0.37 22.57
N ASP A 69 2.36 0.13 21.96
CA ASP A 69 2.19 -0.91 20.94
C ASP A 69 3.08 -0.66 19.71
N VAL A 70 3.12 0.59 19.25
CA VAL A 70 3.99 1.04 18.14
C VAL A 70 5.46 0.89 18.53
N ALA A 71 5.81 1.21 19.78
CA ALA A 71 7.18 1.01 20.27
C ALA A 71 7.59 -0.47 20.27
N THR A 72 6.66 -1.38 20.61
CA THR A 72 6.87 -2.83 20.58
C THR A 72 7.11 -3.34 19.16
N ILE A 73 6.29 -2.91 18.20
CA ILE A 73 6.44 -3.27 16.79
C ILE A 73 7.78 -2.75 16.24
N ARG A 74 8.15 -1.52 16.57
CA ARG A 74 9.44 -0.93 16.19
C ARG A 74 10.63 -1.69 16.79
N ALA A 75 10.52 -2.13 18.05
CA ALA A 75 11.56 -2.93 18.69
C ALA A 75 11.73 -4.29 18.01
N LEU A 76 10.63 -4.96 17.67
CA LEU A 76 10.64 -6.21 16.90
C LEU A 76 11.28 -6.01 15.51
N ALA A 77 10.82 -5.00 14.77
CA ALA A 77 11.35 -4.70 13.43
C ALA A 77 12.86 -4.41 13.46
N ARG A 78 13.36 -3.76 14.52
CA ARG A 78 14.80 -3.52 14.73
C ARG A 78 15.60 -4.80 14.94
N GLN A 79 15.03 -5.81 15.61
CA GLN A 79 15.72 -7.08 15.87
C GLN A 79 15.99 -7.90 14.61
N TRP A 80 15.17 -7.73 13.57
CA TRP A 80 15.38 -8.42 12.28
C TRP A 80 16.66 -7.97 11.55
N GLY A 81 17.21 -6.81 11.92
CA GLY A 81 18.46 -6.29 11.34
C GLY A 81 18.35 -5.92 9.86
N GLY A 82 19.48 -5.83 9.17
CA GLY A 82 19.57 -5.48 7.75
C GLY A 82 20.08 -4.06 7.48
N ARG A 83 20.12 -3.67 6.21
CA ARG A 83 20.65 -2.38 5.76
C ARG A 83 19.70 -1.24 6.13
N ALA A 84 20.18 -0.25 6.86
CA ALA A 84 19.39 0.91 7.31
C ALA A 84 19.22 1.93 6.17
N THR A 85 18.12 1.81 5.41
CA THR A 85 17.87 2.62 4.20
C THR A 85 16.73 3.61 4.38
N SER A 86 15.76 3.32 5.23
CA SER A 86 14.53 4.10 5.33
C SER A 86 14.22 4.49 6.78
N THR A 87 13.70 5.69 6.95
CA THR A 87 13.45 6.34 8.23
C THR A 87 12.22 5.78 8.92
N VAL A 88 12.35 5.51 10.22
CA VAL A 88 11.20 5.31 11.10
C VAL A 88 10.79 6.68 11.65
N ILE A 89 9.62 7.15 11.23
CA ILE A 89 9.14 8.51 11.51
C ILE A 89 8.96 8.69 13.02
N GLY A 90 9.37 9.86 13.53
CA GLY A 90 9.31 10.20 14.96
C GLY A 90 10.18 9.34 15.89
N ALA A 91 11.06 8.49 15.37
CA ALA A 91 11.91 7.61 16.17
C ALA A 91 13.36 8.11 16.30
N GLY A 92 13.56 9.42 16.46
CA GLY A 92 14.88 10.00 16.73
C GLY A 92 15.95 9.76 15.66
N GLY A 93 15.53 9.65 14.39
CA GLY A 93 16.45 9.42 13.26
C GLY A 93 16.85 7.96 13.04
N ILE A 94 16.19 7.01 13.71
CA ILE A 94 16.38 5.58 13.43
C ILE A 94 16.02 5.28 11.97
N LYS A 95 16.90 4.53 11.31
CA LYS A 95 16.64 3.93 10.00
C LYS A 95 16.66 2.40 10.10
N LEU A 96 15.81 1.75 9.32
CA LEU A 96 15.68 0.30 9.18
C LEU A 96 15.68 -0.07 7.68
N PRO A 97 15.75 -1.36 7.31
CA PRO A 97 15.42 -1.76 5.95
C PRO A 97 14.03 -1.25 5.56
N ALA A 98 13.83 -0.93 4.28
CA ALA A 98 12.59 -0.32 3.78
C ALA A 98 11.33 -1.03 4.27
N ALA A 99 11.23 -2.36 4.10
CA ALA A 99 10.08 -3.14 4.56
C ALA A 99 9.85 -3.06 6.08
N SER A 100 10.91 -3.05 6.88
CA SER A 100 10.84 -2.93 8.34
C SER A 100 10.44 -1.52 8.79
N ALA A 101 10.91 -0.48 8.10
CA ALA A 101 10.47 0.89 8.31
C ALA A 101 8.98 1.06 7.95
N VAL A 102 8.53 0.43 6.86
CA VAL A 102 7.12 0.40 6.46
C VAL A 102 6.25 -0.25 7.54
N LEU A 103 6.68 -1.39 8.09
CA LEU A 103 5.95 -2.04 9.18
C LEU A 103 5.81 -1.12 10.41
N ALA A 104 6.90 -0.48 10.83
CA ALA A 104 6.88 0.40 12.00
C ALA A 104 6.05 1.68 11.78
N ASN A 105 6.19 2.32 10.62
CA ASN A 105 5.44 3.53 10.28
C ASN A 105 3.96 3.20 9.99
N GLY A 106 3.68 2.04 9.41
CA GLY A 106 2.33 1.51 9.15
C GLY A 106 1.56 1.23 10.44
N ALA A 107 2.24 0.66 11.44
CA ALA A 107 1.65 0.51 12.77
C ALA A 107 1.33 1.87 13.41
N ALA A 108 2.19 2.86 13.23
CA ALA A 108 1.97 4.20 13.78
C ALA A 108 0.80 4.94 13.13
N VAL A 109 0.68 4.93 11.79
CA VAL A 109 -0.38 5.65 11.08
C VAL A 109 -1.77 5.16 11.46
N HIS A 110 -1.95 3.85 11.57
CA HIS A 110 -3.26 3.24 11.79
C HIS A 110 -3.54 2.95 13.28
N GLN A 111 -2.70 3.48 14.19
CA GLN A 111 -2.81 3.22 15.63
C GLN A 111 -4.14 3.69 16.23
N PHE A 112 -4.72 4.76 15.70
CA PHE A 112 -5.93 5.39 16.23
C PHE A 112 -7.14 5.29 15.30
N ASP A 113 -7.00 4.62 14.14
CA ASP A 113 -8.06 4.57 13.11
C ASP A 113 -8.52 5.98 12.67
N PHE A 114 -7.56 6.91 12.55
CA PHE A 114 -7.77 8.32 12.22
C PHE A 114 -7.36 8.67 10.79
N ASP A 115 -6.70 7.76 10.10
CA ASP A 115 -6.30 7.93 8.72
C ASP A 115 -7.49 7.89 7.75
N ASP A 116 -7.29 8.49 6.58
CA ASP A 116 -8.34 8.66 5.58
C ASP A 116 -9.04 7.36 5.16
N THR A 117 -10.29 7.49 4.72
CA THR A 117 -11.08 6.35 4.22
C THR A 117 -11.54 6.56 2.79
N HIS A 118 -11.69 5.44 2.07
CA HIS A 118 -12.50 5.35 0.87
C HIS A 118 -13.66 4.39 1.14
N ASP A 119 -14.75 4.92 1.73
CA ASP A 119 -15.87 4.13 2.27
C ASP A 119 -16.43 3.08 1.30
N ARG A 120 -16.58 3.45 0.02
CA ARG A 120 -17.13 2.52 -1.00
C ARG A 120 -16.20 1.35 -1.31
N ALA A 121 -14.90 1.53 -1.12
CA ALA A 121 -13.88 0.50 -1.29
C ALA A 121 -13.50 -0.18 0.02
N VAL A 122 -14.09 0.28 1.14
CA VAL A 122 -13.88 -0.23 2.50
C VAL A 122 -12.40 -0.32 2.87
N MET A 123 -11.69 0.80 2.75
CA MET A 123 -10.24 0.82 2.94
C MET A 123 -9.68 2.19 3.33
N HIS A 124 -8.47 2.19 3.87
CA HIS A 124 -7.67 3.39 4.16
C HIS A 124 -6.55 3.53 3.11
N PRO A 125 -6.74 4.33 2.06
CA PRO A 125 -5.86 4.32 0.91
C PRO A 125 -4.50 4.96 1.18
N THR A 126 -4.45 6.12 1.84
CA THR A 126 -3.23 6.93 1.86
C THR A 126 -2.22 6.44 2.87
N SER A 127 -2.66 5.88 4.00
CA SER A 127 -1.78 5.18 4.94
C SER A 127 -1.07 3.99 4.28
N ALA A 128 -1.82 3.20 3.50
CA ALA A 128 -1.31 2.05 2.78
C ALA A 128 -0.38 2.40 1.60
N SER A 129 -0.55 3.57 0.97
CA SER A 129 0.27 3.99 -0.18
C SER A 129 1.48 4.84 0.20
N LEU A 130 1.32 5.80 1.12
CA LEU A 130 2.35 6.78 1.43
C LEU A 130 3.54 6.16 2.16
N VAL A 131 3.28 5.31 3.15
CA VAL A 131 4.32 4.69 3.97
C VAL A 131 5.32 3.89 3.11
N PRO A 132 4.89 2.97 2.22
CA PRO A 132 5.82 2.29 1.31
C PRO A 132 6.45 3.23 0.29
N ALA A 133 5.71 4.22 -0.22
CA ALA A 133 6.26 5.17 -1.19
C ALA A 133 7.42 5.99 -0.60
N LEU A 134 7.29 6.48 0.64
CA LEU A 134 8.37 7.18 1.35
C LEU A 134 9.58 6.27 1.60
N ALA A 135 9.34 5.04 2.04
CA ALA A 135 10.43 4.11 2.34
C ALA A 135 11.26 3.79 1.08
N VAL A 136 10.59 3.49 -0.04
CA VAL A 136 11.25 3.24 -1.33
C VAL A 136 11.93 4.50 -1.85
N ALA A 137 11.28 5.67 -1.76
CA ALA A 137 11.86 6.93 -2.21
C ALA A 137 13.18 7.25 -1.49
N GLU A 138 13.26 6.97 -0.19
CA GLU A 138 14.49 7.14 0.58
C GLU A 138 15.55 6.08 0.21
N GLU A 139 15.14 4.83 0.00
CA GLU A 139 16.06 3.74 -0.32
C GLU A 139 16.73 3.91 -1.69
N VAL A 140 15.98 4.32 -2.71
CA VAL A 140 16.51 4.51 -4.07
C VAL A 140 17.18 5.88 -4.25
N GLY A 141 16.74 6.88 -3.48
CA GLY A 141 17.23 8.26 -3.56
C GLY A 141 16.82 8.98 -4.86
N GLY A 142 16.95 10.31 -4.87
CA GLY A 142 16.71 11.12 -6.07
C GLY A 142 15.26 11.21 -6.54
N VAL A 143 14.29 10.76 -5.74
CA VAL A 143 12.86 10.83 -6.06
C VAL A 143 12.33 12.23 -5.81
N SER A 144 11.68 12.83 -6.82
CA SER A 144 11.10 14.16 -6.69
C SER A 144 9.77 14.12 -5.92
N GLY A 145 9.33 15.26 -5.39
CA GLY A 145 8.00 15.37 -4.78
C GLY A 145 6.87 15.09 -5.78
N ALA A 146 7.08 15.39 -7.06
CA ALA A 146 6.12 15.09 -8.12
C ALA A 146 5.98 13.57 -8.33
N ASP A 147 7.11 12.85 -8.36
CA ASP A 147 7.11 11.38 -8.48
C ASP A 147 6.44 10.72 -7.26
N LEU A 148 6.73 11.22 -6.05
CA LEU A 148 6.10 10.72 -4.83
C LEU A 148 4.57 10.92 -4.87
N ILE A 149 4.11 12.12 -5.24
CA ILE A 149 2.67 12.40 -5.35
C ILE A 149 2.04 11.51 -6.42
N ALA A 150 2.69 11.32 -7.57
CA ALA A 150 2.18 10.45 -8.61
C ALA A 150 2.06 9.00 -8.15
N ALA A 151 3.07 8.48 -7.45
CA ALA A 151 3.02 7.14 -6.86
C ALA A 151 1.85 6.97 -5.87
N VAL A 152 1.64 7.96 -4.98
CA VAL A 152 0.52 7.94 -4.01
C VAL A 152 -0.83 7.99 -4.72
N VAL A 153 -1.02 8.87 -5.70
CA VAL A 153 -2.27 8.96 -6.48
C VAL A 153 -2.58 7.63 -7.17
N LEU A 154 -1.60 7.07 -7.87
CA LEU A 154 -1.77 5.82 -8.61
C LEU A 154 -2.03 4.63 -7.69
N ALA A 155 -1.34 4.55 -6.56
CA ALA A 155 -1.57 3.51 -5.56
C ALA A 155 -2.97 3.62 -4.94
N ASN A 156 -3.42 4.83 -4.58
CA ASN A 156 -4.76 5.08 -4.05
C ASN A 156 -5.85 4.73 -5.07
N ASP A 157 -5.68 5.11 -6.34
CA ASP A 157 -6.63 4.78 -7.40
C ASP A 157 -6.70 3.27 -7.65
N LEU A 158 -5.54 2.61 -7.76
CA LEU A 158 -5.48 1.16 -7.96
C LEU A 158 -6.14 0.40 -6.81
N SER A 159 -5.74 0.71 -5.57
CA SER A 159 -6.19 -0.01 -4.39
C SER A 159 -7.71 0.19 -4.18
N SER A 160 -8.21 1.41 -4.40
CA SER A 160 -9.65 1.70 -4.36
C SER A 160 -10.40 0.95 -5.45
N ARG A 161 -9.87 0.87 -6.69
CA ARG A 161 -10.50 0.12 -7.79
C ARG A 161 -10.54 -1.38 -7.53
N ILE A 162 -9.49 -1.94 -6.95
CA ILE A 162 -9.48 -3.33 -6.51
C ILE A 162 -10.57 -3.53 -5.46
N GLY A 163 -10.64 -2.68 -4.44
CA GLY A 163 -11.70 -2.75 -3.42
C GLY A 163 -13.10 -2.70 -4.03
N LEU A 164 -13.35 -1.75 -4.93
CA LEU A 164 -14.62 -1.59 -5.65
C LEU A 164 -14.99 -2.77 -6.57
N ALA A 165 -14.00 -3.50 -7.08
CA ALA A 165 -14.22 -4.69 -7.90
C ALA A 165 -14.61 -5.91 -7.07
N THR A 166 -14.30 -5.92 -5.77
CA THR A 166 -14.74 -6.97 -4.86
C THR A 166 -16.20 -6.78 -4.44
N ARG A 167 -16.90 -7.86 -4.10
CA ARG A 167 -18.31 -7.83 -3.66
C ARG A 167 -18.49 -7.44 -2.19
N GLY A 168 -17.45 -6.96 -1.51
CA GLY A 168 -17.54 -6.52 -0.12
C GLY A 168 -18.07 -5.09 -0.04
N ARG A 169 -19.30 -4.89 0.45
CA ARG A 169 -19.76 -3.57 0.87
C ARG A 169 -19.72 -3.50 2.38
N MET A 170 -19.20 -2.41 2.93
CA MET A 170 -19.09 -2.19 4.37
C MET A 170 -20.46 -2.36 5.06
N TRP A 171 -21.54 -1.89 4.44
CA TRP A 171 -22.89 -1.84 5.01
C TRP A 171 -23.95 -2.72 4.34
N ASP A 172 -23.57 -3.83 3.71
CA ASP A 172 -24.54 -4.87 3.35
C ASP A 172 -24.79 -5.81 4.56
N HIS A 173 -25.53 -5.32 5.55
CA HIS A 173 -26.30 -6.15 6.49
C HIS A 173 -27.80 -6.02 6.13
N PRO A 174 -28.61 -7.08 6.30
CA PRO A 174 -30.04 -7.05 5.96
C PRO A 174 -30.82 -5.96 6.71
#